data_AF-A0A5A8AJE4-F1
#
_entry.id   AF-A0A5A8AJE4-F1
#
_cell.length_a   1.000
_cell.length_b   1.000
_cell.length_c   1.000
_cell.angle_alpha   90.00
_cell.angle_beta   90.00
_cell.angle_gamma   90.00
#
_symmetry.space_group_name_H-M   'P 1'
#
loop_
_entity.id
_entity.type
_entity.pdbx_description
1 polymer ?
#
loop_
_entity_poly.entity_id
_entity_poly.type
_entity_poly.pdbx_seq_one_letter_code
_entity_poly.pdbx_strand_id
1 'polypeptide(L)'
;MNTKITVTDLFLGILAVMLIGVSFYQTWMGLQQIFGGSSFIVALVLSLILLFLLWQIRRAKTSGGSASSLGWIYFFFAIFCFVANFNALYTRFMKTDIYTTELREVNEKFTRLETDVESKLNYSVPDAKVRQAIRSELNLLKIQISDPKNVGIGPEARQILARIEKMIGKKVTPLTPVSETPEGYADLADRMEEQVVQMVYNLTPEEKNLMSDINDASLRWNKEIQSLLQMTPDVINGMAQGQIDNSLTEYNRLGSKAESILGRDKLKFEPAHSETQEVGKIGYAFSHAIKNFGMFPLVVLAGCILLDFGIMLIILLMPTENNRNTGRNESIFNSRRSGKTII
;
A
#
# COMPACT_ATOMS: atom_id res chain seq x y z
N MET A 1 -3.71 -0.94 -58.38
CA MET A 1 -3.61 0.39 -57.75
C MET A 1 -2.30 0.43 -56.96
N ASN A 2 -1.29 1.14 -57.45
CA ASN A 2 -0.03 1.32 -56.73
C ASN A 2 -0.19 2.46 -55.72
N THR A 3 -0.61 2.14 -54.49
CA THR A 3 -0.44 3.05 -53.36
C THR A 3 1.06 3.21 -53.12
N LYS A 4 1.63 4.34 -53.54
CA LYS A 4 3.00 4.71 -53.18
C LYS A 4 3.04 4.93 -51.68
N ILE A 5 3.88 4.15 -50.97
CA ILE A 5 4.13 4.35 -49.55
C ILE A 5 4.79 5.72 -49.38
N THR A 6 4.17 6.61 -48.60
CA THR A 6 4.73 7.93 -48.31
C THR A 6 5.76 7.84 -47.18
N VAL A 7 6.65 8.83 -47.07
CA VAL A 7 7.57 8.96 -45.92
C VAL A 7 6.80 9.01 -44.60
N THR A 8 5.62 9.62 -44.60
CA THR A 8 4.76 9.68 -43.42
C THR A 8 4.18 8.32 -43.05
N ASP A 9 3.79 7.50 -44.03
CA ASP A 9 3.32 6.13 -43.77
C ASP A 9 4.44 5.25 -43.21
N LEU A 10 5.68 5.43 -43.70
CA LEU A 10 6.86 4.76 -43.16
C LEU A 10 7.13 5.19 -41.70
N PHE A 11 7.10 6.49 -41.42
CA PHE A 11 7.28 7.02 -40.07
C PHE A 11 6.20 6.51 -39.10
N LEU A 12 4.92 6.58 -39.49
CA LEU A 12 3.81 6.07 -38.68
C LEU A 12 3.89 4.56 -38.47
N GLY A 13 4.32 3.80 -39.49
CA GLY A 13 4.54 2.36 -39.38
C GLY A 13 5.62 2.02 -38.35
N ILE A 14 6.77 2.71 -38.41
CA ILE A 14 7.85 2.53 -37.43
C ILE A 14 7.38 2.91 -36.02
N LEU A 15 6.70 4.04 -35.88
CA LEU A 15 6.17 4.49 -34.59
C LEU A 15 5.13 3.50 -34.03
N ALA A 16 4.25 2.96 -34.87
CA ALA A 16 3.26 1.96 -34.46
C ALA A 16 3.93 0.67 -33.98
N VAL A 17 4.94 0.17 -34.71
CA VAL A 17 5.71 -1.02 -34.30
C VAL A 17 6.44 -0.77 -32.99
N MET A 18 7.01 0.42 -32.78
CA MET A 18 7.69 0.78 -31.54
C MET A 18 6.72 0.81 -30.35
N LEU A 19 5.60 1.55 -30.46
CA LEU A 19 4.64 1.70 -29.37
C LEU A 19 3.92 0.39 -29.06
N ILE A 20 3.47 -0.35 -30.08
CA ILE A 20 2.86 -1.66 -29.88
C ILE A 20 3.89 -2.69 -29.42
N GLY A 21 5.16 -2.61 -29.83
CA GLY A 21 6.21 -3.49 -29.33
C GLY A 21 6.45 -3.30 -27.82
N VAL A 22 6.47 -2.06 -27.34
CA VAL A 22 6.54 -1.78 -25.90
C VAL A 22 5.25 -2.23 -25.21
N SER A 23 4.08 -1.94 -25.79
CA SER A 23 2.77 -2.40 -25.28
C SER A 23 2.71 -3.92 -25.12
N PHE A 24 3.15 -4.65 -26.14
CA PHE A 24 3.20 -6.11 -26.15
C PHE A 24 3.97 -6.64 -24.94
N TYR A 25 5.18 -6.13 -24.71
CA TYR A 25 6.01 -6.56 -23.58
C TYR A 25 5.34 -6.25 -22.23
N GLN A 26 4.77 -5.05 -22.07
CA GLN A 26 4.08 -4.67 -20.83
C GLN A 26 2.80 -5.49 -20.61
N THR A 27 2.03 -5.75 -21.67
CA THR A 27 0.79 -6.53 -21.62
C THR A 27 1.12 -7.98 -21.27
N TRP A 28 2.19 -8.54 -21.86
CA TRP A 28 2.67 -9.86 -21.50
C TRP A 28 2.98 -9.96 -20.01
N MET A 29 3.80 -9.05 -19.48
CA MET A 29 4.14 -9.01 -18.05
C MET A 29 2.90 -8.80 -17.16
N GLY A 30 1.99 -7.91 -17.58
CA GLY A 30 0.77 -7.59 -16.83
C GLY A 30 -0.25 -8.73 -16.77
N LEU A 31 -0.20 -9.65 -17.74
CA LEU A 31 -1.07 -10.82 -17.81
C LEU A 31 -0.46 -12.09 -17.21
N GLN A 32 0.83 -12.07 -16.86
CA GLN A 32 1.58 -13.25 -16.43
C GLN A 32 0.96 -13.95 -15.21
N GLN A 33 0.40 -13.19 -14.27
CA GLN A 33 -0.23 -13.77 -13.07
C GLN A 33 -1.58 -14.43 -13.35
N ILE A 34 -2.28 -14.02 -14.41
CA ILE A 34 -3.61 -14.56 -14.76
C ILE A 34 -3.48 -15.76 -15.70
N PHE A 35 -2.64 -15.63 -16.73
CA PHE A 35 -2.55 -16.60 -17.82
C PHE A 35 -1.27 -17.44 -17.79
N GLY A 36 -0.36 -17.22 -16.82
CA GLY A 36 0.89 -17.97 -16.71
C GLY A 36 1.72 -17.90 -17.99
N GLY A 37 2.21 -19.05 -18.47
CA GLY A 37 2.97 -19.14 -19.73
C GLY A 37 2.18 -18.73 -20.98
N SER A 38 0.85 -18.82 -20.96
CA SER A 38 0.00 -18.45 -22.08
C SER A 38 -0.13 -16.94 -22.29
N SER A 39 0.28 -16.14 -21.30
CA SER A 39 0.27 -14.66 -21.35
C SER A 39 1.01 -14.10 -22.57
N PHE A 40 2.11 -14.73 -22.98
CA PHE A 40 2.86 -14.34 -24.18
C PHE A 40 2.00 -14.43 -25.44
N ILE A 41 1.30 -15.56 -25.63
CA ILE A 41 0.48 -15.82 -26.82
C ILE A 41 -0.69 -14.83 -26.85
N VAL A 42 -1.35 -14.62 -25.71
CA VAL A 42 -2.46 -13.67 -25.59
C VAL A 42 -2.00 -12.25 -25.93
N ALA A 43 -0.89 -11.79 -25.34
CA ALA A 43 -0.33 -10.46 -25.63
C ALA A 43 0.05 -10.32 -27.11
N LEU A 44 0.60 -11.36 -27.73
CA LEU A 44 0.99 -11.35 -29.14
C LEU A 44 -0.22 -11.22 -30.05
N VAL A 45 -1.28 -12.00 -29.80
CA VAL A 45 -2.53 -11.95 -30.55
C VAL A 45 -3.16 -10.55 -30.44
N LEU A 46 -3.26 -10.01 -29.22
CA LEU A 46 -3.78 -8.65 -29.01
C LEU A 46 -2.97 -7.60 -29.77
N SER A 47 -1.63 -7.68 -29.70
CA SER A 47 -0.74 -6.72 -30.36
C SER A 47 -0.85 -6.78 -31.90
N LEU A 48 -0.97 -7.98 -32.47
CA LEU A 48 -1.18 -8.16 -33.91
C LEU A 48 -2.56 -7.64 -34.36
N ILE A 49 -3.60 -7.85 -33.56
CA ILE A 49 -4.93 -7.28 -33.81
C ILE A 49 -4.87 -5.76 -33.80
N LEU A 50 -4.21 -5.15 -32.82
CA LEU A 50 -4.06 -3.69 -32.75
C LEU A 50 -3.27 -3.14 -33.95
N LEU A 51 -2.15 -3.77 -34.33
CA LEU A 51 -1.38 -3.38 -35.53
C LEU A 51 -2.23 -3.46 -36.80
N PHE A 52 -2.98 -4.55 -36.96
CA PHE A 52 -3.87 -4.73 -38.10
C PHE A 52 -4.96 -3.66 -38.14
N LEU A 53 -5.57 -3.35 -37.00
CA LEU A 53 -6.59 -2.32 -36.89
C LEU A 53 -6.03 -0.92 -37.20
N LEU A 54 -4.83 -0.57 -36.72
CA LEU A 54 -4.19 0.71 -37.05
C LEU A 54 -3.94 0.83 -38.56
N TRP A 55 -3.47 -0.24 -39.19
CA TRP A 55 -3.27 -0.26 -40.63
C TRP A 55 -4.58 -0.06 -41.40
N GLN A 56 -5.66 -0.72 -40.97
CA GLN A 56 -6.98 -0.57 -41.58
C GLN A 56 -7.59 0.82 -41.35
N ILE A 57 -7.44 1.39 -40.15
CA ILE A 57 -7.87 2.76 -39.83
C ILE A 57 -7.14 3.74 -40.75
N ARG A 58 -5.81 3.61 -40.90
CA ARG A 58 -5.01 4.46 -41.77
C ARG A 58 -5.48 4.34 -43.23
N ARG A 59 -5.69 3.12 -43.72
CA ARG A 59 -6.16 2.87 -45.09
C ARG A 59 -7.55 3.43 -45.34
N ALA A 60 -8.48 3.26 -44.40
CA ALA A 60 -9.84 3.80 -44.52
C ALA A 60 -9.80 5.32 -44.60
N LYS A 61 -8.97 5.95 -43.76
CA LYS A 61 -8.80 7.39 -43.70
C LYS A 61 -8.16 7.95 -44.98
N THR A 62 -7.08 7.36 -45.48
CA THR A 62 -6.45 7.81 -46.74
C THR A 62 -7.34 7.58 -47.97
N SER A 63 -8.28 6.64 -47.89
CA SER A 63 -9.27 6.39 -48.96
C SER A 63 -10.54 7.27 -48.85
N GLY A 64 -10.60 8.19 -47.88
CA GLY A 64 -11.78 9.04 -47.65
C GLY A 64 -12.98 8.33 -47.01
N GLY A 65 -12.80 7.10 -46.52
CA GLY A 65 -13.86 6.34 -45.84
C GLY A 65 -13.99 6.70 -44.35
N SER A 66 -15.08 6.27 -43.73
CA SER A 66 -15.28 6.42 -42.28
C SER A 66 -14.38 5.45 -41.51
N ALA A 67 -13.50 5.97 -40.66
CA ALA A 67 -12.64 5.19 -39.78
C ALA A 67 -13.24 4.98 -38.36
N SER A 68 -14.45 5.48 -38.11
CA SER A 68 -15.04 5.53 -36.76
C SER A 68 -15.36 4.15 -36.19
N SER A 69 -15.93 3.25 -36.99
CA SER A 69 -16.26 1.87 -36.55
C SER A 69 -15.00 1.08 -36.21
N LEU A 70 -13.96 1.17 -37.04
CA LEU A 70 -12.66 0.56 -36.79
C LEU A 70 -11.99 1.15 -35.54
N GLY A 71 -12.16 2.45 -35.31
CA GLY A 71 -11.68 3.12 -34.10
C GLY A 71 -12.33 2.58 -32.81
N TRP A 72 -13.64 2.31 -32.82
CA TRP A 72 -14.32 1.69 -31.68
C TRP A 72 -13.88 0.26 -31.42
N ILE A 73 -13.66 -0.53 -32.48
CA ILE A 73 -13.12 -1.90 -32.35
C ILE A 73 -11.71 -1.84 -31.77
N TYR A 74 -10.86 -0.91 -32.24
CA TYR A 74 -9.53 -0.68 -31.67
C TYR A 74 -9.63 -0.33 -30.19
N PHE A 75 -10.49 0.62 -29.83
CA PHE A 75 -10.68 1.05 -28.45
C PHE A 75 -11.05 -0.13 -27.52
N PHE A 76 -11.94 -1.02 -27.96
CA PHE A 76 -12.32 -2.20 -27.20
C PHE A 76 -11.13 -3.12 -26.88
N PHE A 77 -10.29 -3.45 -27.87
CA PHE A 77 -9.10 -4.27 -27.63
C PHE A 77 -8.01 -3.53 -26.86
N ALA A 78 -7.86 -2.23 -27.11
CA ALA A 78 -6.88 -1.38 -26.46
C ALA A 78 -7.16 -1.23 -24.95
N ILE A 79 -8.42 -1.33 -24.50
CA ILE A 79 -8.74 -1.36 -23.05
C ILE A 79 -8.07 -2.56 -22.37
N PHE A 80 -8.08 -3.75 -22.97
CA PHE A 80 -7.44 -4.93 -22.36
C PHE A 80 -5.92 -4.76 -22.26
N CYS A 81 -5.30 -4.20 -23.31
CA CYS A 81 -3.87 -3.88 -23.30
C CYS A 81 -3.57 -2.81 -22.25
N PHE A 82 -4.40 -1.77 -22.17
CA PHE A 82 -4.30 -0.71 -21.18
C PHE A 82 -4.36 -1.22 -19.74
N VAL A 83 -5.33 -2.08 -19.41
CA VAL A 83 -5.46 -2.67 -18.07
C VAL A 83 -4.22 -3.49 -17.72
N ALA A 84 -3.71 -4.31 -18.65
CA ALA A 84 -2.51 -5.11 -18.44
C ALA A 84 -1.24 -4.25 -18.32
N ASN A 85 -1.08 -3.26 -19.20
CA ASN A 85 0.04 -2.33 -19.18
C ASN A 85 0.07 -1.50 -17.90
N PHE A 86 -1.10 -1.03 -17.46
CA PHE A 86 -1.24 -0.33 -16.18
C PHE A 86 -0.82 -1.23 -15.03
N ASN A 87 -1.32 -2.47 -14.97
CA ASN A 87 -0.93 -3.42 -13.93
C ASN A 87 0.59 -3.66 -13.89
N ALA A 88 1.22 -3.88 -15.04
CA ALA A 88 2.67 -4.11 -15.13
C ALA A 88 3.50 -2.89 -14.73
N LEU A 89 3.21 -1.72 -15.31
CA LEU A 89 3.96 -0.49 -15.07
C LEU A 89 3.72 0.01 -13.64
N TYR A 90 2.48 0.01 -13.17
CA TYR A 90 2.13 0.43 -11.81
C TYR A 90 2.84 -0.43 -10.78
N THR A 91 2.73 -1.75 -10.88
CA THR A 91 3.38 -2.68 -9.96
C THR A 91 4.90 -2.50 -9.95
N ARG A 92 5.51 -2.25 -11.13
CA ARG A 92 6.95 -2.07 -11.24
C ARG A 92 7.43 -0.75 -10.63
N PHE A 93 6.75 0.37 -10.92
CA PHE A 93 7.16 1.69 -10.45
C PHE A 93 6.77 1.95 -8.99
N MET A 94 5.64 1.39 -8.55
CA MET A 94 5.13 1.57 -7.19
C MET A 94 5.57 0.45 -6.24
N LYS A 95 6.46 -0.46 -6.67
CA LYS A 95 6.89 -1.62 -5.87
C LYS A 95 7.32 -1.23 -4.45
N THR A 96 8.19 -0.23 -4.35
CA THR A 96 8.70 0.25 -3.06
C THR A 96 7.61 0.93 -2.24
N ASP A 97 6.77 1.75 -2.86
CA ASP A 97 5.67 2.41 -2.17
C ASP A 97 4.66 1.39 -1.62
N ILE A 98 4.32 0.37 -2.40
CA ILE A 98 3.47 -0.75 -1.98
C ILE A 98 4.06 -1.43 -0.75
N TYR A 99 5.32 -1.86 -0.80
CA TYR A 99 5.95 -2.53 0.34
C TYR A 99 6.05 -1.64 1.57
N THR A 100 6.45 -0.37 1.40
CA THR A 100 6.58 0.55 2.54
C THR A 100 5.22 0.92 3.13
N THR A 101 4.15 0.92 2.34
CA THR A 101 2.78 1.12 2.83
C THR A 101 2.35 -0.08 3.66
N GLU A 102 2.52 -1.30 3.15
CA GLU A 102 2.14 -2.51 3.87
C GLU A 102 2.96 -2.71 5.16
N LEU A 103 4.26 -2.43 5.14
CA LEU A 103 5.10 -2.42 6.34
C LEU A 103 4.55 -1.46 7.42
N ARG A 104 4.09 -0.26 7.02
CA ARG A 104 3.46 0.69 7.97
C ARG A 104 2.11 0.17 8.47
N GLU A 105 1.29 -0.40 7.59
CA GLU A 105 0.01 -1.00 7.97
C GLU A 105 0.18 -2.17 8.96
N VAL A 106 1.25 -2.97 8.83
CA VAL A 106 1.58 -4.01 9.81
C VAL A 106 1.85 -3.41 11.19
N ASN A 107 2.64 -2.34 11.28
CA ASN A 107 2.85 -1.64 12.56
C ASN A 107 1.53 -1.14 13.16
N GLU A 108 0.66 -0.56 12.33
CA GLU A 108 -0.66 -0.14 12.79
C GLU A 108 -1.52 -1.31 13.26
N LYS A 109 -1.45 -2.47 12.61
CA LYS A 109 -2.15 -3.68 13.04
C LYS A 109 -1.70 -4.11 14.43
N PHE A 110 -0.39 -4.10 14.72
CA PHE A 110 0.12 -4.38 16.07
C PHE A 110 -0.38 -3.37 17.11
N THR A 111 -0.33 -2.06 16.81
CA THR A 111 -0.84 -1.02 17.71
C THR A 111 -2.35 -1.18 17.96
N ARG A 112 -3.12 -1.52 16.93
CA ARG A 112 -4.56 -1.79 17.06
C ARG A 112 -4.82 -3.05 17.89
N LEU A 113 -4.07 -4.13 17.68
CA LEU A 113 -4.20 -5.35 18.47
C LEU A 113 -3.87 -5.11 19.94
N GLU A 114 -2.80 -4.37 20.24
CA GLU A 114 -2.44 -3.96 21.59
C GLU A 114 -3.58 -3.17 22.24
N THR A 115 -4.09 -2.14 21.54
CA THR A 115 -5.19 -1.30 22.04
C THR A 115 -6.49 -2.09 22.26
N ASP A 116 -6.83 -2.98 21.32
CA ASP A 116 -8.06 -3.76 21.39
C ASP A 116 -7.99 -4.78 22.52
N VAL A 117 -6.89 -5.55 22.62
CA VAL A 117 -6.65 -6.47 23.73
C VAL A 117 -6.72 -5.74 25.05
N GLU A 118 -5.98 -4.64 25.20
CA GLU A 118 -6.06 -3.78 26.39
C GLU A 118 -7.50 -3.42 26.73
N SER A 119 -8.28 -2.90 25.79
CA SER A 119 -9.65 -2.47 26.05
C SER A 119 -10.59 -3.56 26.59
N LYS A 120 -10.28 -4.84 26.36
CA LYS A 120 -11.11 -6.00 26.75
C LYS A 120 -10.64 -6.70 28.03
N LEU A 121 -9.46 -6.32 28.55
CA LEU A 121 -8.92 -6.87 29.78
C LEU A 121 -9.71 -6.38 31.01
N ASN A 122 -9.79 -7.21 32.04
CA ASN A 122 -10.48 -6.86 33.27
C ASN A 122 -9.57 -6.02 34.18
N TYR A 123 -10.01 -4.79 34.47
CA TYR A 123 -9.25 -3.85 35.28
C TYR A 123 -9.88 -3.67 36.66
N SER A 124 -9.05 -3.65 37.70
CA SER A 124 -9.46 -3.20 39.03
C SER A 124 -9.65 -1.68 39.07
N VAL A 125 -8.96 -0.96 38.17
CA VAL A 125 -9.08 0.49 37.98
C VAL A 125 -9.70 0.78 36.61
N PRO A 126 -10.98 1.22 36.55
CA PRO A 126 -11.69 1.41 35.29
C PRO A 126 -11.21 2.61 34.46
N ASP A 127 -10.58 3.61 35.07
CA ASP A 127 -10.11 4.83 34.38
C ASP A 127 -8.71 4.63 33.76
N ALA A 128 -8.64 4.69 32.43
CA ALA A 128 -7.41 4.56 31.65
C ALA A 128 -6.35 5.63 31.99
N LYS A 129 -6.76 6.88 32.29
CA LYS A 129 -5.82 7.94 32.69
C LYS A 129 -5.18 7.65 34.04
N VAL A 130 -5.96 7.06 34.96
CA VAL A 130 -5.46 6.62 36.26
C VAL A 130 -4.50 5.45 36.10
N ARG A 131 -4.76 4.49 35.21
CA ARG A 131 -3.80 3.41 34.91
C ARG A 131 -2.47 3.95 34.37
N GLN A 132 -2.50 4.95 33.50
CA GLN A 132 -1.30 5.58 32.95
C GLN A 132 -0.52 6.36 34.03
N ALA A 133 -1.22 7.08 34.92
CA ALA A 133 -0.62 7.74 36.06
C ALA A 133 0.04 6.74 37.03
N ILE A 134 -0.60 5.60 37.28
CA ILE A 134 -0.03 4.51 38.10
C ILE A 134 1.23 3.93 37.45
N ARG A 135 1.25 3.70 36.13
CA ARG A 135 2.47 3.29 35.40
C ARG A 135 3.61 4.30 35.56
N SER A 136 3.31 5.59 35.48
CA SER A 136 4.32 6.64 35.67
C SER A 136 4.91 6.62 37.08
N GLU A 137 4.09 6.47 38.10
CA GLU A 137 4.54 6.41 39.50
C GLU A 137 5.28 5.09 39.82
N LEU A 138 4.89 3.97 39.19
CA LEU A 138 5.60 2.69 39.25
C LEU A 138 7.04 2.80 38.75
N ASN A 139 7.26 3.48 37.62
CA ASN A 139 8.61 3.71 37.10
C ASN A 139 9.45 4.56 38.06
N LEU A 140 8.85 5.58 38.67
CA LEU A 140 9.53 6.39 39.70
C LEU A 140 9.86 5.56 40.94
N LEU A 141 8.97 4.66 41.35
CA LEU A 141 9.19 3.76 42.47
C LEU A 141 10.39 2.84 42.20
N LYS A 142 10.48 2.28 41.00
CA LYS A 142 11.57 1.39 40.58
C LYS A 142 12.93 2.08 40.63
N ILE A 143 13.01 3.30 40.11
CA ILE A 143 14.22 4.14 40.14
C ILE A 143 14.65 4.40 41.59
N GLN A 144 13.69 4.71 42.46
CA GLN A 144 13.98 5.06 43.85
C GLN A 144 14.41 3.85 44.69
N ILE A 145 13.82 2.67 44.47
CA ILE A 145 14.22 1.44 45.18
C ILE A 145 15.63 0.98 44.77
N SER A 146 16.00 1.23 43.51
CA SER A 146 17.29 0.84 42.93
C SER A 146 18.38 1.93 42.99
N ASP A 147 18.09 3.10 43.59
CA ASP A 147 19.07 4.19 43.71
C ASP A 147 20.26 3.77 44.60
N PRO A 148 21.50 3.73 44.08
CA PRO A 148 22.68 3.38 44.86
C PRO A 148 22.93 4.28 46.08
N LYS A 149 22.39 5.50 46.10
CA LYS A 149 22.54 6.46 47.21
C LYS A 149 21.46 6.31 48.29
N ASN A 150 20.33 5.70 47.98
CA ASN A 150 19.16 5.56 48.87
C ASN A 150 18.49 4.18 48.67
N VAL A 151 19.28 3.11 48.83
CA VAL A 151 18.84 1.74 48.55
C VAL A 151 17.62 1.32 49.39
N GLY A 152 16.64 0.68 48.74
CA GLY A 152 15.45 0.12 49.39
C GLY A 152 14.26 1.08 49.53
N ILE A 153 13.33 0.74 50.43
CA ILE A 153 12.07 1.50 50.59
C ILE A 153 12.27 2.69 51.56
N GLY A 154 13.00 3.68 51.06
CA GLY A 154 13.23 4.96 51.73
C GLY A 154 11.98 5.86 51.82
N PRO A 155 12.08 7.05 52.45
CA PRO A 155 10.96 7.98 52.61
C PRO A 155 10.30 8.39 51.29
N GLU A 156 11.09 8.59 50.23
CA GLU A 156 10.60 8.96 48.89
C GLU A 156 9.85 7.81 48.21
N ALA A 157 10.40 6.59 48.27
CA ALA A 157 9.73 5.38 47.79
C ALA A 157 8.38 5.15 48.52
N ARG A 158 8.30 5.41 49.84
CA ARG A 158 7.03 5.32 50.59
C ARG A 158 6.01 6.37 50.17
N GLN A 159 6.45 7.58 49.81
CA GLN A 159 5.55 8.61 49.30
C GLN A 159 5.00 8.26 47.92
N ILE A 160 5.84 7.71 47.04
CA ILE A 160 5.41 7.18 45.74
C ILE A 160 4.41 6.04 45.94
N LEU A 161 4.73 5.11 46.86
CA LEU A 161 3.83 4.01 47.22
C LEU A 161 2.47 4.52 47.71
N ALA A 162 2.45 5.53 48.60
CA ALA A 162 1.22 6.10 49.11
C ALA A 162 0.36 6.78 48.03
N ARG A 163 0.99 7.38 47.00
CA ARG A 163 0.27 7.92 45.82
C ARG A 163 -0.32 6.80 44.98
N ILE A 164 0.45 5.74 44.73
CA ILE A 164 0.00 4.52 44.05
C ILE A 164 -1.19 3.89 44.80
N GLU A 165 -1.08 3.69 46.11
CA GLU A 165 -2.13 3.16 46.99
C GLU A 165 -3.40 4.02 46.95
N LYS A 166 -3.26 5.35 46.89
CA LYS A 166 -4.39 6.27 46.78
C LYS A 166 -5.09 6.15 45.41
N MET A 167 -4.34 5.96 44.33
CA MET A 167 -4.89 5.76 42.99
C MET A 167 -5.54 4.39 42.80
N ILE A 168 -5.04 3.36 43.51
CA ILE A 168 -5.56 1.99 43.49
C ILE A 168 -6.72 1.80 44.47
N GLY A 169 -6.76 2.58 45.56
CA GLY A 169 -7.73 2.44 46.65
C GLY A 169 -7.46 1.25 47.59
N LYS A 170 -6.26 0.64 47.51
CA LYS A 170 -5.82 -0.50 48.35
C LYS A 170 -4.38 -0.30 48.81
N LYS A 171 -4.03 -0.86 49.97
CA LYS A 171 -2.67 -0.83 50.50
C LYS A 171 -1.81 -1.92 49.86
N VAL A 172 -0.56 -1.59 49.56
CA VAL A 172 0.44 -2.52 49.03
C VAL A 172 1.07 -3.27 50.20
N THR A 173 1.20 -4.61 50.09
CA THR A 173 1.85 -5.41 51.15
C THR A 173 3.33 -5.03 51.21
N PRO A 174 3.89 -4.76 52.40
CA PRO A 174 5.31 -4.46 52.53
C PRO A 174 6.16 -5.66 52.09
N LEU A 175 7.07 -5.46 51.12
CA LEU A 175 8.07 -6.44 50.72
C LEU A 175 9.46 -6.04 51.22
N THR A 176 10.30 -7.03 51.50
CA THR A 176 11.70 -6.85 51.92
C THR A 176 12.65 -7.41 50.85
N PRO A 177 13.85 -6.83 50.69
CA PRO A 177 14.84 -7.34 49.73
C PRO A 177 15.28 -8.75 50.11
N VAL A 178 15.60 -9.59 49.12
CA VAL A 178 16.09 -10.97 49.33
C VAL A 178 17.53 -10.97 49.83
N SER A 179 18.30 -9.96 49.44
CA SER A 179 19.68 -9.71 49.88
C SER A 179 19.95 -8.21 49.95
N GLU A 180 20.86 -7.78 50.81
CA GLU A 180 21.30 -6.37 50.90
C GLU A 180 22.32 -6.00 49.80
N THR A 181 22.17 -6.59 48.60
CA THR A 181 23.02 -6.31 47.43
C THR A 181 22.24 -5.49 46.40
N PRO A 182 22.90 -4.75 45.49
CA PRO A 182 22.22 -4.03 44.42
C PRO A 182 21.25 -4.92 43.62
N GLU A 183 21.59 -6.18 43.39
CA GLU A 183 20.74 -7.16 42.72
C GLU A 183 19.50 -7.54 43.56
N GLY A 184 19.63 -7.62 44.89
CA GLY A 184 18.52 -7.89 45.80
C GLY A 184 17.52 -6.72 45.93
N TYR A 185 18.00 -5.48 45.72
CA TYR A 185 17.14 -4.29 45.63
C TYR A 185 16.48 -4.14 44.25
N ALA A 186 17.16 -4.55 43.17
CA ALA A 186 16.54 -4.64 41.85
C ALA A 186 15.40 -5.67 41.83
N ASP A 187 15.63 -6.86 42.42
CA ASP A 187 14.59 -7.88 42.61
C ASP A 187 13.42 -7.37 43.46
N LEU A 188 13.69 -6.60 44.52
CA LEU A 188 12.63 -5.97 45.31
C LEU A 188 11.80 -5.00 44.47
N ALA A 189 12.44 -4.20 43.62
CA ALA A 189 11.75 -3.25 42.75
C ALA A 189 10.84 -3.98 41.74
N ASP A 190 11.32 -5.08 41.16
CA ASP A 190 10.55 -5.91 40.23
C ASP A 190 9.35 -6.60 40.91
N ARG A 191 9.54 -7.15 42.13
CA ARG A 191 8.44 -7.75 42.90
C ARG A 191 7.40 -6.72 43.37
N MET A 192 7.85 -5.53 43.77
CA MET A 192 6.95 -4.42 44.11
C MET A 192 6.16 -3.94 42.89
N GLU A 193 6.82 -3.86 41.72
CA GLU A 193 6.17 -3.55 40.46
C GLU A 193 5.10 -4.59 40.11
N GLU A 194 5.46 -5.87 40.18
CA GLU A 194 4.55 -6.97 39.92
C GLU A 194 3.33 -6.95 40.85
N GLN A 195 3.54 -6.65 42.13
CA GLN A 195 2.48 -6.56 43.11
C GLN A 195 1.51 -5.41 42.80
N VAL A 196 2.04 -4.21 42.50
CA VAL A 196 1.20 -3.06 42.14
C VAL A 196 0.45 -3.33 40.84
N VAL A 197 1.09 -3.98 39.86
CA VAL A 197 0.46 -4.44 38.63
C VAL A 197 -0.70 -5.39 38.96
N GLN A 198 -0.51 -6.40 39.80
CA GLN A 198 -1.62 -7.29 40.21
C GLN A 198 -2.77 -6.57 40.92
N MET A 199 -2.51 -5.45 41.60
CA MET A 199 -3.55 -4.66 42.24
C MET A 199 -4.34 -3.77 41.27
N VAL A 200 -3.70 -3.30 40.20
CA VAL A 200 -4.31 -2.46 39.14
C VAL A 200 -5.03 -3.31 38.10
N TYR A 201 -4.47 -4.47 37.81
CA TYR A 201 -4.84 -5.37 36.75
C TYR A 201 -5.34 -6.67 37.40
N ASN A 202 -6.65 -6.93 37.38
CA ASN A 202 -7.20 -8.21 37.86
C ASN A 202 -7.08 -9.24 36.72
N LEU A 203 -5.85 -9.45 36.28
CA LEU A 203 -5.54 -10.26 35.11
C LEU A 203 -5.09 -11.63 35.55
N THR A 204 -5.49 -12.65 34.80
CA THR A 204 -4.91 -13.97 34.96
C THR A 204 -3.43 -13.94 34.53
N PRO A 205 -2.59 -14.88 35.01
CA PRO A 205 -1.21 -15.00 34.52
C PRO A 205 -1.12 -15.09 32.99
N GLU A 206 -2.10 -15.72 32.34
CA GLU A 206 -2.20 -15.84 30.88
C GLU A 206 -2.47 -14.48 30.21
N GLU A 207 -3.36 -13.66 30.77
CA GLU A 207 -3.64 -12.31 30.29
C GLU A 207 -2.43 -11.38 30.45
N LYS A 208 -1.69 -11.47 31.57
CA LYS A 208 -0.45 -10.73 31.79
C LYS A 208 0.63 -11.12 30.78
N ASN A 209 0.83 -12.42 30.56
CA ASN A 209 1.80 -12.92 29.58
C ASN A 209 1.42 -12.53 28.15
N LEU A 210 0.14 -12.59 27.80
CA LEU A 210 -0.36 -12.15 26.49
C LEU A 210 -0.05 -10.67 26.24
N MET A 211 -0.31 -9.82 27.23
CA MET A 211 -0.04 -8.39 27.16
C MET A 211 1.46 -8.10 26.95
N SER A 212 2.33 -8.78 27.70
CA SER A 212 3.78 -8.67 27.53
C SER A 212 4.20 -9.12 26.13
N ASP A 213 3.75 -10.30 25.69
CA ASP A 213 4.07 -10.85 24.37
C ASP A 213 3.68 -9.89 23.23
N ILE A 214 2.50 -9.26 23.32
CA ILE A 214 2.03 -8.29 22.32
C ILE A 214 2.86 -7.02 22.33
N ASN A 215 3.16 -6.47 23.51
CA ASN A 215 3.95 -5.25 23.62
C ASN A 215 5.39 -5.46 23.12
N ASP A 216 6.02 -6.57 23.53
CA ASP A 216 7.37 -6.93 23.08
C ASP A 216 7.43 -7.14 21.56
N ALA A 217 6.41 -7.78 20.97
CA ALA A 217 6.30 -7.94 19.52
C ALA A 217 6.07 -6.59 18.82
N SER A 218 5.18 -5.75 19.35
CA SER A 218 4.87 -4.40 18.84
C SER A 218 6.15 -3.53 18.80
N LEU A 219 6.92 -3.50 19.89
CA LEU A 219 8.18 -2.77 19.97
C LEU A 219 9.25 -3.33 19.02
N ARG A 220 9.42 -4.65 18.98
CA ARG A 220 10.38 -5.30 18.08
C ARG A 220 10.07 -4.99 16.62
N TRP A 221 8.84 -5.25 16.18
CA TRP A 221 8.43 -5.04 14.79
C TRP A 221 8.43 -3.57 14.41
N ASN A 222 8.04 -2.67 15.31
CA ASN A 222 8.18 -1.23 15.06
C ASN A 222 9.63 -0.87 14.76
N LYS A 223 10.58 -1.32 15.61
CA LYS A 223 12.01 -1.06 15.42
C LYS A 223 12.55 -1.67 14.12
N GLU A 224 12.24 -2.93 13.85
CA GLU A 224 12.70 -3.64 12.64
C GLU A 224 12.15 -3.00 11.37
N ILE A 225 10.85 -2.69 11.35
CA ILE A 225 10.19 -2.05 10.21
C ILE A 225 10.74 -0.64 10.01
N GLN A 226 10.87 0.18 11.05
CA GLN A 226 11.43 1.53 10.91
C GLN A 226 12.87 1.50 10.42
N SER A 227 13.67 0.54 10.89
CA SER A 227 15.03 0.30 10.39
C SER A 227 15.02 0.00 8.89
N LEU A 228 14.12 -0.90 8.44
CA LEU A 228 13.98 -1.26 7.04
C LEU A 228 13.50 -0.08 6.18
N LEU A 229 12.54 0.71 6.66
CA LEU A 229 11.99 1.88 5.96
C LEU A 229 13.03 2.99 5.72
N GLN A 230 14.12 3.01 6.48
CA GLN A 230 15.24 3.95 6.31
C GLN A 230 16.31 3.44 5.32
N MET A 231 16.19 2.20 4.84
CA MET A 231 17.13 1.62 3.87
C MET A 231 16.84 2.08 2.44
N THR A 232 17.74 1.73 1.51
CA THR A 232 17.55 2.05 0.09
C THR A 232 16.39 1.25 -0.53
N PRO A 233 15.76 1.75 -1.61
CA PRO A 233 14.66 1.06 -2.29
C PRO A 233 14.98 -0.39 -2.69
N ASP A 234 16.21 -0.66 -3.13
CA ASP A 234 16.63 -2.02 -3.53
C ASP A 234 16.61 -2.99 -2.35
N VAL A 235 17.06 -2.52 -1.18
CA VAL A 235 17.10 -3.30 0.05
C VAL A 235 15.68 -3.54 0.58
N ILE A 236 14.83 -2.51 0.55
CA ILE A 236 13.40 -2.62 0.89
C ILE A 236 12.73 -3.65 -0.02
N ASN A 237 12.89 -3.52 -1.34
CA ASN A 237 12.26 -4.40 -2.32
C ASN A 237 12.73 -5.87 -2.21
N GLY A 238 13.91 -6.11 -1.65
CA GLY A 238 14.47 -7.45 -1.43
C GLY A 238 14.05 -8.09 -0.11
N MET A 239 13.87 -7.30 0.95
CA MET A 239 13.62 -7.82 2.31
C MET A 239 12.19 -7.61 2.82
N ALA A 240 11.44 -6.67 2.26
CA ALA A 240 10.11 -6.29 2.76
C ALA A 240 9.14 -7.47 2.79
N GLN A 241 9.08 -8.29 1.73
CA GLN A 241 8.14 -9.42 1.70
C GLN A 241 8.38 -10.40 2.86
N GLY A 242 9.63 -10.81 3.10
CA GLY A 242 9.94 -11.73 4.20
C GLY A 242 9.67 -11.12 5.58
N GLN A 243 9.93 -9.82 5.73
CA GLN A 243 9.62 -9.07 6.95
C GLN A 243 8.10 -8.94 7.19
N ILE A 244 7.31 -8.67 6.14
CA ILE A 244 5.85 -8.67 6.19
C ILE A 244 5.31 -10.06 6.55
N ASP A 245 5.80 -11.12 5.91
CA ASP A 245 5.32 -12.48 6.16
C ASP A 245 5.63 -12.94 7.60
N ASN A 246 6.84 -12.64 8.11
CA ASN A 246 7.23 -12.98 9.48
C ASN A 246 6.40 -12.21 10.52
N SER A 247 6.26 -10.91 10.31
CA SER A 247 5.49 -10.04 11.22
C SER A 247 4.00 -10.39 11.22
N LEU A 248 3.41 -10.68 10.07
CA LEU A 248 2.00 -11.13 9.98
C LEU A 248 1.80 -12.52 10.58
N THR A 249 2.76 -13.44 10.42
CA THR A 249 2.70 -14.76 11.06
C THR A 249 2.63 -14.63 12.58
N GLU A 250 3.48 -13.77 13.15
CA GLU A 250 3.46 -13.53 14.58
C GLU A 250 2.23 -12.74 15.04
N TYR A 251 1.82 -11.73 14.28
CA TYR A 251 0.57 -10.99 14.51
C TYR A 251 -0.62 -11.96 14.59
N ASN A 252 -0.75 -12.87 13.63
CA ASN A 252 -1.83 -13.86 13.59
C ASN A 252 -1.74 -14.85 14.76
N ARG A 253 -0.53 -15.27 15.13
CA ARG A 253 -0.31 -16.11 16.31
C ARG A 253 -0.77 -15.41 17.59
N LEU A 254 -0.38 -14.14 17.77
CA LEU A 254 -0.73 -13.35 18.96
C LEU A 254 -2.22 -13.02 19.02
N GLY A 255 -2.82 -12.62 17.90
CA GLY A 255 -4.26 -12.36 17.83
C GLY A 255 -5.09 -13.62 18.07
N SER A 256 -4.68 -14.77 17.54
CA SER A 256 -5.35 -16.05 17.83
C SER A 256 -5.20 -16.45 19.30
N LYS A 257 -4.02 -16.22 19.90
CA LYS A 257 -3.79 -16.42 21.33
C LYS A 257 -4.67 -15.49 22.17
N ALA A 258 -4.83 -14.24 21.75
CA ALA A 258 -5.68 -13.26 22.41
C ALA A 258 -7.16 -13.66 22.37
N GLU A 259 -7.68 -14.08 21.21
CA GLU A 259 -9.05 -14.61 21.08
C GLU A 259 -9.26 -15.84 21.97
N SER A 260 -8.28 -16.74 22.03
CA SER A 260 -8.35 -17.94 22.87
C SER A 260 -8.38 -17.63 24.37
N ILE A 261 -7.66 -16.60 24.83
CA ILE A 261 -7.56 -16.24 26.26
C ILE A 261 -8.77 -15.38 26.68
N LEU A 262 -9.15 -14.40 25.86
CA LEU A 262 -10.24 -13.47 26.18
C LEU A 262 -11.63 -14.03 25.85
N GLY A 263 -11.68 -15.04 24.98
CA GLY A 263 -12.90 -15.61 24.45
C GLY A 263 -13.48 -14.79 23.28
N ARG A 264 -14.11 -15.51 22.35
CA ARG A 264 -14.75 -14.93 21.15
C ARG A 264 -15.79 -13.85 21.43
N ASP A 265 -16.43 -13.93 22.60
CA ASP A 265 -17.45 -12.97 22.99
C ASP A 265 -16.86 -11.58 23.30
N LYS A 266 -15.57 -11.51 23.66
CA LYS A 266 -14.87 -10.27 23.98
C LYS A 266 -13.99 -9.77 22.84
N LEU A 267 -13.31 -10.70 22.16
CA LEU A 267 -12.39 -10.40 21.07
C LEU A 267 -12.63 -11.39 19.94
N LYS A 268 -13.02 -10.89 18.78
CA LYS A 268 -13.11 -11.68 17.54
C LYS A 268 -11.94 -11.28 16.66
N PHE A 269 -10.95 -12.17 16.53
CA PHE A 269 -9.77 -11.90 15.75
C PHE A 269 -9.93 -12.46 14.32
N GLU A 270 -9.62 -11.64 13.33
CA GLU A 270 -9.58 -12.07 11.93
C GLU A 270 -8.11 -12.07 11.47
N PRO A 271 -7.56 -13.22 11.05
CA PRO A 271 -6.19 -13.30 10.57
C PRO A 271 -5.94 -12.34 9.41
N ALA A 272 -4.83 -11.62 9.48
CA ALA A 272 -4.37 -10.77 8.41
C ALA A 272 -3.49 -11.57 7.43
N HIS A 273 -3.67 -11.30 6.14
CA HIS A 273 -2.81 -11.82 5.09
C HIS A 273 -2.00 -10.68 4.47
N SER A 274 -0.88 -11.04 3.84
CA SER A 274 -0.05 -10.07 3.12
C SER A 274 -0.76 -9.69 1.83
N GLU A 275 -0.99 -8.39 1.63
CA GLU A 275 -1.53 -7.86 0.38
C GLU A 275 -0.44 -7.82 -0.70
N THR A 276 0.83 -7.80 -0.31
CA THR A 276 1.96 -7.81 -1.25
C THR A 276 2.11 -9.13 -1.99
N GLN A 277 1.49 -10.22 -1.50
CA GLN A 277 1.35 -11.47 -2.27
C GLN A 277 0.37 -11.32 -3.45
N GLU A 278 -0.48 -10.30 -3.43
CA GLU A 278 -1.39 -9.94 -4.53
C GLU A 278 -0.78 -8.93 -5.51
N VAL A 279 0.43 -8.45 -5.24
CA VAL A 279 1.14 -7.51 -6.10
C VAL A 279 1.38 -8.13 -7.47
N GLY A 280 0.91 -7.45 -8.50
CA GLY A 280 0.88 -7.91 -9.89
C GLY A 280 -0.46 -8.52 -10.32
N LYS A 281 -1.45 -8.65 -9.42
CA LYS A 281 -2.84 -8.89 -9.82
C LYS A 281 -3.45 -7.56 -10.22
N ILE A 282 -4.16 -7.57 -11.35
CA ILE A 282 -4.82 -6.38 -11.90
C ILE A 282 -5.68 -5.68 -10.84
N GLY A 283 -6.51 -6.42 -10.10
CA GLY A 283 -7.40 -5.85 -9.08
C GLY A 283 -6.66 -5.11 -7.97
N TYR A 284 -5.50 -5.62 -7.55
CA TYR A 284 -4.68 -4.99 -6.52
C TYR A 284 -4.08 -3.67 -7.01
N ALA A 285 -3.46 -3.65 -8.20
CA ALA A 285 -2.86 -2.45 -8.77
C ALA A 285 -3.87 -1.29 -8.90
N PHE A 286 -5.10 -1.57 -9.35
CA PHE A 286 -6.16 -0.57 -9.43
C PHE A 286 -6.66 -0.13 -8.05
N SER A 287 -6.89 -1.07 -7.12
CA SER A 287 -7.32 -0.75 -5.76
C SER A 287 -6.31 0.13 -5.03
N HIS A 288 -5.04 -0.25 -5.08
CA HIS A 288 -3.93 0.51 -4.49
C HIS A 288 -3.78 1.89 -5.16
N ALA A 289 -3.91 1.97 -6.49
CA ALA A 289 -3.87 3.25 -7.20
C ALA A 289 -5.01 4.21 -6.83
N ILE A 290 -6.21 3.68 -6.60
CA ILE A 290 -7.38 4.48 -6.20
C ILE A 290 -7.25 4.96 -4.76
N LYS A 291 -6.84 4.07 -3.84
CA LYS A 291 -6.64 4.41 -2.42
C LYS A 291 -5.51 5.42 -2.21
N ASN A 292 -4.43 5.29 -2.98
CA ASN A 292 -3.22 6.09 -2.88
C ASN A 292 -3.04 7.03 -4.09
N PHE A 293 -4.15 7.60 -4.59
CA PHE A 293 -4.11 8.42 -5.81
C PHE A 293 -3.24 9.67 -5.61
N GLY A 294 -2.22 9.81 -6.45
CA GLY A 294 -1.22 10.87 -6.38
C GLY A 294 -0.54 11.12 -7.71
N MET A 295 0.55 11.90 -7.69
CA MET A 295 1.26 12.31 -8.91
C MET A 295 1.86 11.11 -9.68
N PHE A 296 2.44 10.13 -8.97
CA PHE A 296 3.06 8.96 -9.61
C PHE A 296 2.05 8.02 -10.28
N PRO A 297 0.95 7.58 -9.62
CA PRO A 297 -0.13 6.85 -10.29
C PRO A 297 -0.68 7.56 -11.53
N LEU A 298 -0.80 8.90 -11.49
CA LEU A 298 -1.27 9.70 -12.63
C LEU A 298 -0.28 9.67 -13.80
N VAL A 299 1.03 9.78 -13.53
CA VAL A 299 2.06 9.68 -14.58
C VAL A 299 2.06 8.28 -15.21
N VAL A 300 1.93 7.23 -14.40
CA VAL A 300 1.81 5.85 -14.91
C VAL A 300 0.57 5.70 -15.78
N LEU A 301 -0.58 6.20 -15.33
CA LEU A 301 -1.84 6.20 -16.06
C LEU A 301 -1.71 6.93 -17.41
N ALA A 302 -1.14 8.13 -17.42
CA ALA A 302 -0.92 8.92 -18.62
C ALA A 302 0.04 8.21 -19.60
N GLY A 303 1.09 7.56 -19.07
CA GLY A 303 2.01 6.73 -19.86
C GLY A 303 1.30 5.56 -20.55
N CYS A 304 0.43 4.85 -19.83
CA CYS A 304 -0.38 3.77 -20.40
C CYS A 304 -1.36 4.29 -21.47
N ILE A 305 -2.03 5.42 -21.23
CA ILE A 305 -2.93 6.02 -22.22
C ILE A 305 -2.17 6.40 -23.50
N LEU A 306 -1.00 7.03 -23.36
CA LEU A 306 -0.17 7.42 -24.49
C LEU A 306 0.31 6.20 -25.28
N LEU A 307 0.70 5.14 -24.58
CA LEU A 307 1.19 3.91 -25.17
C LEU A 307 0.08 3.18 -25.96
N ASP A 308 -1.11 3.00 -25.38
CA ASP A 308 -2.18 2.19 -25.98
C ASP A 308 -3.07 2.97 -26.96
N PHE A 309 -3.26 4.27 -26.74
CA PHE A 309 -4.15 5.10 -27.56
C PHE A 309 -3.42 6.17 -28.37
N GLY A 310 -2.16 6.50 -28.05
CA GLY A 310 -1.45 7.62 -28.66
C GLY A 310 -1.33 7.51 -30.18
N ILE A 311 -0.95 6.34 -30.70
CA ILE A 311 -0.81 6.12 -32.15
C ILE A 311 -2.16 6.20 -32.88
N MET A 312 -3.23 5.66 -32.27
CA MET A 312 -4.59 5.78 -32.81
C MET A 312 -5.01 7.25 -32.90
N LEU A 313 -4.79 8.02 -31.82
CA LEU A 313 -5.11 9.45 -31.79
C LEU A 313 -4.32 10.23 -32.85
N ILE A 314 -3.01 9.95 -33.01
CA ILE A 314 -2.18 10.57 -34.05
C ILE A 314 -2.74 10.27 -35.45
N ILE A 315 -3.07 9.01 -35.74
CA ILE A 315 -3.64 8.63 -37.03
C ILE A 315 -4.99 9.32 -37.26
N LEU A 316 -5.83 9.47 -36.23
CA LEU A 316 -7.13 10.13 -36.31
C LEU A 316 -7.05 11.66 -36.41
N LEU A 317 -6.02 12.30 -35.86
CA LEU A 317 -5.82 13.75 -35.94
C LEU A 317 -5.09 14.19 -37.21
N MET A 318 -4.36 13.29 -37.87
CA MET A 318 -3.60 13.65 -39.06
C MET A 318 -4.52 14.09 -40.23
N PRO A 319 -4.29 15.22 -40.90
CA PRO A 319 -5.14 15.62 -42.03
C PRO A 319 -5.09 14.57 -43.14
N THR A 320 -6.25 14.22 -43.71
CA THR A 320 -6.31 13.45 -44.96
C THR A 320 -5.76 14.31 -46.07
N GLU A 321 -4.77 13.81 -46.81
CA GLU A 321 -4.34 14.42 -48.06
C GLU A 321 -5.55 14.48 -48.99
N ASN A 322 -6.20 15.64 -49.01
CA ASN A 322 -7.29 15.93 -49.91
C ASN A 322 -6.65 16.04 -51.28
N ASN A 323 -6.59 14.91 -51.99
CA ASN A 323 -6.22 14.89 -53.39
C ASN A 323 -7.41 15.45 -54.20
N ARG A 324 -7.79 16.69 -53.92
CA ARG A 324 -8.62 17.50 -54.82
C ARG A 324 -7.72 17.89 -55.97
N ASN A 325 -7.66 16.99 -56.95
CA ASN A 325 -7.47 17.38 -58.34
C ASN A 325 -8.66 18.25 -58.75
N THR A 326 -8.69 19.50 -58.27
CA THR A 326 -9.46 20.57 -58.91
C THR A 326 -8.64 21.06 -60.10
N GLY A 327 -8.62 20.23 -61.14
CA GLY A 327 -8.43 20.70 -62.51
C GLY A 327 -9.68 21.49 -62.92
N ARG A 328 -9.82 22.70 -62.38
CA ARG A 328 -10.74 23.70 -62.91
C ARG A 328 -10.13 25.06 -62.64
N ASN A 329 -9.72 25.71 -63.73
CA ASN A 329 -9.43 27.12 -63.79
C ASN A 329 -10.55 27.90 -63.10
N GLU A 330 -10.33 28.33 -61.86
CA GLU A 330 -11.09 29.41 -61.26
C GLU A 330 -10.13 30.56 -60.99
N SER A 331 -10.27 31.57 -61.84
CA SER A 331 -9.58 32.84 -61.80
C SER A 331 -9.74 33.52 -60.44
N ILE A 332 -8.63 34.00 -59.89
CA ILE A 332 -8.50 34.74 -58.62
C ILE A 332 -9.09 36.18 -58.70
N PHE A 333 -9.95 36.48 -59.68
CA PHE A 333 -10.56 37.80 -59.83
C PHE A 333 -12.05 37.71 -60.17
N ASN A 334 -12.90 37.74 -59.15
CA ASN A 334 -14.15 38.50 -59.21
C ASN A 334 -14.71 38.72 -57.80
N SER A 335 -14.27 39.82 -57.19
CA SER A 335 -15.01 40.52 -56.16
C SER A 335 -16.31 41.09 -56.76
N ARG A 336 -17.48 40.62 -56.32
CA ARG A 336 -18.69 41.47 -56.29
C ARG A 336 -19.68 41.00 -55.23
N ARG A 337 -19.54 41.68 -54.09
CA ARG A 337 -20.59 42.16 -53.19
C ARG A 337 -21.98 42.21 -53.87
N SER A 338 -22.95 41.49 -53.32
CA SER A 338 -24.37 41.80 -53.49
C SER A 338 -25.08 41.51 -52.18
N GLY A 339 -25.20 42.54 -51.36
CA GLY A 339 -26.05 42.52 -50.17
C GLY A 339 -27.51 42.36 -50.59
N LYS A 340 -28.23 41.52 -49.87
CA LYS A 340 -29.69 41.51 -49.84
C LYS A 340 -30.12 42.33 -48.63
N THR A 341 -30.57 43.54 -48.89
CA THR A 341 -31.53 44.25 -48.06
C THR A 341 -32.56 44.74 -49.06
N ILE A 342 -33.83 44.35 -48.93
CA ILE A 342 -35.01 45.18 -49.22
C ILE A 342 -36.22 44.52 -48.54
N ILE A 343 -36.78 45.29 -47.59
CA ILE A 343 -38.17 45.44 -47.08
C ILE A 343 -38.80 44.26 -46.35
#